data_AF-A0A848RR91-F1
#
_entry.id   AF-A0A848RR91-F1
#
_cell.length_a   1.000
_cell.length_b   1.000
_cell.length_c   1.000
_cell.angle_alpha   90.00
_cell.angle_beta   90.00
_cell.angle_gamma   90.00
#
_symmetry.space_group_name_H-M   'P 1'
#
loop_
_entity.id
_entity.type
_entity.pdbx_description
1 polymer ?
#
loop_
_entity_poly.entity_id
_entity_poly.type
_entity_poly.pdbx_seq_one_letter_code
_entity_poly.pdbx_strand_id
1 'polypeptide(L)'
;MIADSRPYHHGDLRRALIDAGLDVTRQGGPDALALREVTRRLGVSANAAYRHFADREALLDAVAAEIFERVADRMAASMPTHNLSRADAALQQLRAVGLGYIGFARREPGWFQVVFFGGRAGEALATPPPAPYRALTDALDALVVAGLLSVDRRGSAPWVCWSAVHGFAELVIHGPLRTVAHQEVDVLAERCVDAVIAGVLAPVASMRQSVPATLDVQRSARAPAMPPSEK
;
A
#
# COMPACT_ATOMS: atom_id res chain seq x y z
N MET A 1 -46.11 2.65 4.05
CA MET A 1 -44.78 2.65 4.71
C MET A 1 -44.01 3.84 4.17
N ILE A 2 -43.94 4.91 4.93
CA ILE A 2 -43.30 6.17 4.52
C ILE A 2 -41.79 6.01 4.74
N ALA A 3 -41.01 6.23 3.68
CA ALA A 3 -39.56 6.24 3.72
C ALA A 3 -39.10 7.43 4.59
N ASP A 4 -38.35 7.12 5.64
CA ASP A 4 -37.73 8.11 6.51
C ASP A 4 -36.48 8.68 5.81
N SER A 5 -36.69 9.69 4.97
CA SER A 5 -35.62 10.44 4.32
C SER A 5 -34.98 11.38 5.34
N ARG A 6 -33.95 10.91 6.05
CA ARG A 6 -33.16 11.77 6.93
C ARG A 6 -32.64 12.98 6.15
N PRO A 7 -32.79 14.21 6.68
CA PRO A 7 -32.45 15.42 5.94
C PRO A 7 -30.96 15.47 5.66
N TYR A 8 -30.65 15.73 4.39
CA TYR A 8 -29.33 15.99 3.87
C TYR A 8 -28.65 17.11 4.68
N HIS A 9 -27.57 16.81 5.40
CA HIS A 9 -26.71 17.85 5.97
C HIS A 9 -25.94 18.52 4.81
N HIS A 10 -26.55 19.53 4.19
CA HIS A 10 -25.97 20.35 3.12
C HIS A 10 -24.61 20.97 3.49
N GLY A 11 -24.26 21.01 4.77
CA GLY A 11 -23.00 21.56 5.28
C GLY A 11 -21.75 20.77 4.93
N ASP A 12 -21.86 19.52 4.45
CA ASP A 12 -20.67 18.73 4.13
C ASP A 12 -20.79 17.88 2.84
N LEU A 13 -21.27 18.49 1.76
CA LEU A 13 -21.30 17.85 0.43
C LEU A 13 -19.90 17.35 0.03
N ARG A 14 -18.82 18.06 0.41
CA ARG A 14 -17.44 17.60 0.15
C ARG A 14 -17.17 16.26 0.82
N ARG A 15 -17.47 16.10 2.11
CA ARG A 15 -17.31 14.82 2.81
C ARG A 15 -18.22 13.74 2.22
N ALA A 16 -19.48 14.06 1.93
CA ALA A 16 -20.42 13.11 1.34
C ALA A 16 -19.93 12.56 -0.01
N LEU A 17 -19.32 13.41 -0.86
CA LEU A 17 -18.70 13.01 -2.11
C LEU A 17 -17.50 12.07 -1.88
N ILE A 18 -16.67 12.35 -0.88
CA ILE A 18 -15.52 11.51 -0.51
C ILE A 18 -15.99 10.17 0.03
N ASP A 19 -16.98 10.14 0.94
CA ASP A 19 -17.52 8.90 1.50
C ASP A 19 -18.17 8.02 0.44
N ALA A 20 -18.97 8.60 -0.46
CA ALA A 20 -19.52 7.88 -1.60
C ALA A 20 -18.41 7.39 -2.56
N GLY A 21 -17.33 8.15 -2.72
CA GLY A 21 -16.14 7.74 -3.47
C GLY A 21 -15.40 6.56 -2.84
N LEU A 22 -15.25 6.56 -1.51
CA LEU A 22 -14.70 5.45 -0.75
C LEU A 22 -15.52 4.18 -0.96
N ASP A 23 -16.86 4.27 -0.90
CA ASP A 23 -17.73 3.10 -1.09
C ASP A 23 -17.63 2.52 -2.50
N VAL A 24 -17.62 3.38 -3.53
CA VAL A 24 -17.53 2.98 -4.94
C VAL A 24 -16.20 2.29 -5.24
N THR A 25 -15.10 2.85 -4.73
CA THR A 25 -13.74 2.40 -5.06
C THR A 25 -13.29 1.17 -4.29
N ARG A 26 -13.97 0.82 -3.17
CA ARG A 26 -13.56 -0.27 -2.28
C ARG A 26 -13.38 -1.61 -2.98
N GLN A 27 -14.31 -1.96 -3.87
CA GLN A 27 -14.24 -3.16 -4.70
C GLN A 27 -13.81 -2.86 -6.14
N GLY A 28 -14.24 -1.72 -6.69
CA GLY A 28 -14.09 -1.42 -8.10
C GLY A 28 -12.79 -0.71 -8.49
N GLY A 29 -11.93 -0.41 -7.52
CA GLY A 29 -10.67 0.29 -7.79
C GLY A 29 -10.88 1.74 -8.24
N PRO A 30 -9.83 2.38 -8.77
CA PRO A 30 -9.91 3.77 -9.23
C PRO A 30 -10.93 3.96 -10.36
N ASP A 31 -11.00 3.03 -11.31
CA ASP A 31 -11.84 3.14 -12.51
C ASP A 31 -13.34 3.14 -12.21
N ALA A 32 -13.76 2.58 -11.07
CA ALA A 32 -15.15 2.64 -10.64
C ALA A 32 -15.60 4.05 -10.24
N LEU A 33 -14.68 4.95 -9.89
CA LEU A 33 -15.02 6.31 -9.49
C LEU A 33 -15.50 7.13 -10.70
N ALA A 34 -16.81 7.30 -10.84
CA ALA A 34 -17.39 8.22 -11.81
C ALA A 34 -18.12 9.35 -11.11
N LEU A 35 -17.72 10.61 -11.35
CA LEU A 35 -18.27 11.78 -10.65
C LEU A 35 -19.81 11.86 -10.75
N ARG A 36 -20.36 11.55 -11.93
CA ARG A 36 -21.80 11.53 -12.17
C ARG A 36 -22.51 10.44 -11.35
N GLU A 37 -21.91 9.26 -11.21
CA GLU A 37 -22.46 8.15 -10.43
C GLU A 37 -22.45 8.50 -8.93
N VAL A 38 -21.35 9.08 -8.44
CA VAL A 38 -21.25 9.57 -7.05
C VAL A 38 -22.33 10.61 -6.76
N THR A 39 -22.50 11.61 -7.63
CA THR A 39 -23.51 12.67 -7.42
C THR A 39 -24.94 12.14 -7.51
N ARG A 40 -25.19 11.15 -8.37
CA ARG A 40 -26.49 10.50 -8.51
C ARG A 40 -26.88 9.76 -7.22
N ARG A 41 -25.93 9.05 -6.58
CA ARG A 41 -26.15 8.38 -5.29
C ARG A 41 -26.50 9.34 -4.17
N LEU A 42 -25.94 10.54 -4.21
CA LEU A 42 -26.18 11.59 -3.21
C LEU A 42 -27.42 12.46 -3.52
N GLY A 43 -28.08 12.26 -4.67
CA GLY A 43 -29.23 13.07 -5.07
C GLY A 43 -28.89 14.53 -5.39
N VAL A 44 -27.64 14.82 -5.77
CA VAL A 44 -27.18 16.18 -6.12
C VAL A 44 -26.81 16.30 -7.60
N SER A 45 -26.77 17.53 -8.10
CA SER A 45 -26.33 17.78 -9.48
C SER A 45 -24.81 17.61 -9.61
N ALA A 46 -24.35 17.22 -10.80
CA ALA A 46 -22.92 17.18 -11.11
C ALA A 46 -22.25 18.55 -10.90
N ASN A 47 -22.97 19.63 -11.21
CA ASN A 47 -22.48 21.00 -11.01
C ASN A 47 -22.19 21.32 -9.53
N ALA A 48 -22.91 20.70 -8.59
CA ALA A 48 -22.63 20.86 -7.17
C ALA A 48 -21.29 20.24 -6.77
N ALA A 49 -20.91 19.10 -7.37
CA ALA A 49 -19.61 18.46 -7.10
C ALA A 49 -18.44 19.28 -7.68
N TYR A 50 -18.61 19.88 -8.85
CA TYR A 50 -17.60 20.74 -9.47
C TYR A 50 -17.24 21.98 -8.64
N ARG A 51 -18.08 22.38 -7.67
CA ARG A 51 -17.75 23.44 -6.71
C ARG A 51 -16.75 23.00 -5.63
N HIS A 52 -16.53 21.69 -5.48
CA HIS A 52 -15.64 21.10 -4.47
C HIS A 52 -14.44 20.39 -5.08
N PHE A 53 -14.61 19.79 -6.26
CA PHE A 53 -13.55 19.06 -6.97
C PHE A 53 -13.53 19.53 -8.42
N ALA A 54 -12.36 19.99 -8.88
CA ALA A 54 -12.21 20.50 -10.25
C ALA A 54 -12.54 19.43 -11.30
N ASP A 55 -12.20 18.18 -11.01
CA ASP A 55 -12.41 17.04 -11.87
C ASP A 55 -12.51 15.73 -11.06
N ARG A 56 -12.58 14.60 -11.78
CA ARG A 56 -12.58 13.25 -11.19
C ARG A 56 -11.28 12.96 -10.43
N GLU A 57 -10.14 13.41 -10.94
CA GLU A 57 -8.84 13.13 -10.35
C GLU A 57 -8.70 13.82 -8.99
N ALA A 58 -9.17 15.08 -8.87
CA ALA A 58 -9.21 15.80 -7.61
C ALA A 58 -10.09 15.11 -6.55
N LEU A 59 -11.19 14.47 -6.95
CA LEU A 59 -11.98 13.63 -6.04
C LEU A 59 -11.23 12.34 -5.68
N LEU A 60 -10.60 11.70 -6.66
CA LEU A 60 -9.83 10.46 -6.45
C LEU A 60 -8.66 10.68 -5.49
N ASP A 61 -7.95 11.81 -5.61
CA ASP A 61 -6.86 12.21 -4.71
C ASP A 61 -7.38 12.42 -3.27
N ALA A 62 -8.55 13.05 -3.11
CA ALA A 62 -9.18 13.22 -1.79
C ALA A 62 -9.63 11.89 -1.18
N VAL A 63 -10.14 10.97 -2.00
CA VAL A 63 -10.46 9.59 -1.60
C VAL A 63 -9.18 8.85 -1.20
N ALA A 64 -8.11 8.97 -1.98
CA ALA A 64 -6.81 8.36 -1.68
C ALA A 64 -6.22 8.86 -0.36
N ALA A 65 -6.34 10.15 -0.06
CA ALA A 65 -5.91 10.73 1.22
C ALA A 65 -6.61 10.07 2.42
N GLU A 66 -7.93 9.87 2.36
CA GLU A 66 -8.68 9.15 3.40
C GLU A 66 -8.30 7.67 3.49
N ILE A 67 -8.02 7.03 2.35
CA ILE A 67 -7.56 5.65 2.34
C ILE A 67 -6.21 5.54 3.04
N PHE A 68 -5.26 6.44 2.78
CA PHE A 68 -3.95 6.44 3.45
C PHE A 68 -4.06 6.48 4.97
N GLU A 69 -4.94 7.31 5.52
CA GLU A 69 -5.18 7.35 6.97
C GLU A 69 -5.73 6.00 7.47
N ARG A 70 -6.69 5.39 6.74
CA ARG A 70 -7.20 4.05 7.07
C ARG A 70 -6.14 2.95 6.99
N VAL A 71 -5.18 3.05 6.07
CA VAL A 71 -4.04 2.13 6.01
C VAL A 71 -3.18 2.26 7.26
N ALA A 72 -2.86 3.51 7.65
CA ALA A 72 -2.07 3.77 8.84
C ALA A 72 -2.76 3.27 10.12
N ASP A 73 -4.07 3.46 10.25
CA ASP A 73 -4.85 2.89 11.37
C ASP A 73 -4.74 1.36 11.44
N ARG A 74 -4.77 0.68 10.29
CA ARG A 74 -4.62 -0.79 10.23
C ARG A 74 -3.22 -1.27 10.59
N MET A 75 -2.20 -0.50 10.23
CA MET A 75 -0.82 -0.74 10.67
C MET A 75 -0.70 -0.61 12.20
N ALA A 76 -1.26 0.46 12.77
CA ALA A 76 -1.21 0.73 14.21
C ALA A 76 -2.01 -0.30 15.04
N ALA A 77 -3.16 -0.75 14.54
CA ALA A 77 -4.03 -1.70 15.23
C ALA A 77 -3.41 -3.09 15.47
N SER A 78 -2.29 -3.40 14.81
CA SER A 78 -1.59 -4.70 14.94
C SER A 78 -0.56 -4.72 16.07
N MET A 79 -0.46 -3.64 16.86
CA MET A 79 0.49 -3.53 17.97
C MET A 79 0.06 -4.32 19.23
N PRO A 80 0.93 -5.15 19.82
CA PRO A 80 0.65 -5.79 21.10
C PRO A 80 0.55 -4.77 22.25
N THR A 81 -0.29 -5.04 23.24
CA THR A 81 -0.56 -4.16 24.41
C THR A 81 0.24 -4.53 25.67
N HIS A 82 1.32 -5.31 25.54
CA HIS A 82 2.09 -5.82 26.68
C HIS A 82 3.29 -4.94 27.05
N ASN A 83 3.80 -5.08 28.29
CA ASN A 83 5.04 -4.44 28.74
C ASN A 83 6.25 -5.07 28.04
N LEU A 84 6.61 -4.52 26.89
CA LEU A 84 7.79 -4.90 26.11
C LEU A 84 9.00 -4.06 26.50
N SER A 85 10.20 -4.60 26.31
CA SER A 85 11.41 -3.78 26.32
C SER A 85 11.35 -2.77 25.15
N ARG A 86 12.15 -1.70 25.22
CA ARG A 86 12.21 -0.72 24.11
C ARG A 86 12.59 -1.38 22.78
N ALA A 87 13.53 -2.32 22.81
CA ALA A 87 13.99 -3.05 21.63
C ALA A 87 12.87 -3.92 21.04
N ASP A 88 12.18 -4.69 21.89
CA ASP A 88 11.08 -5.56 21.44
C ASP A 88 9.90 -4.74 20.93
N ALA A 89 9.57 -3.62 21.58
CA ALA A 89 8.52 -2.72 21.12
C ALA A 89 8.82 -2.15 19.72
N ALA A 90 10.06 -1.73 19.46
CA ALA A 90 10.46 -1.19 18.16
C ALA A 90 10.41 -2.26 17.05
N LEU A 91 10.85 -3.49 17.34
CA LEU A 91 10.74 -4.63 16.41
C LEU A 91 9.27 -4.94 16.09
N GLN A 92 8.43 -5.02 17.12
CA GLN A 92 7.00 -5.28 16.97
C GLN A 92 6.29 -4.16 16.21
N GLN A 93 6.73 -2.91 16.37
CA GLN A 93 6.22 -1.78 15.59
C GLN A 93 6.50 -1.93 14.10
N LEU A 94 7.74 -2.24 13.71
CA LEU A 94 8.05 -2.45 12.30
C LEU A 94 7.31 -3.68 11.73
N ARG A 95 7.19 -4.75 12.52
CA ARG A 95 6.44 -5.96 12.15
C ARG A 95 4.95 -5.66 11.95
N ALA A 96 4.33 -4.91 12.85
CA ALA A 96 2.93 -4.50 12.78
C ALA A 96 2.65 -3.64 11.54
N VAL A 97 3.57 -2.71 11.21
CA VAL A 97 3.48 -1.91 9.98
C VAL A 97 3.49 -2.81 8.73
N GLY A 98 4.44 -3.74 8.63
CA GLY A 98 4.54 -4.63 7.48
C GLY A 98 3.33 -5.54 7.30
N LEU A 99 2.87 -6.19 8.38
CA LEU A 99 1.71 -7.08 8.34
C LEU A 99 0.39 -6.31 8.14
N GLY A 100 0.25 -5.13 8.74
CA GLY A 100 -0.89 -4.25 8.55
C GLY A 100 -1.03 -3.81 7.09
N TYR A 101 0.09 -3.49 6.43
CA TYR A 101 0.13 -3.18 5.00
C TYR A 101 -0.39 -4.34 4.15
N ILE A 102 0.18 -5.54 4.32
CA ILE A 102 -0.21 -6.74 3.56
C ILE A 102 -1.68 -7.10 3.83
N GLY A 103 -2.09 -7.02 5.09
CA GLY A 103 -3.47 -7.27 5.50
C GLY A 103 -4.47 -6.26 4.93
N PHE A 104 -4.08 -4.98 4.79
CA PHE A 104 -4.89 -3.98 4.11
C PHE A 104 -5.04 -4.30 2.62
N ALA A 105 -3.92 -4.55 1.93
CA ALA A 105 -3.88 -4.87 0.50
C ALA A 105 -4.82 -6.03 0.14
N ARG A 106 -4.85 -7.07 0.99
CA ARG A 106 -5.71 -8.25 0.81
C ARG A 106 -7.18 -8.00 1.08
N ARG A 107 -7.50 -7.24 2.13
CA ARG A 107 -8.90 -6.99 2.54
C ARG A 107 -9.58 -5.95 1.66
N GLU A 108 -8.81 -5.00 1.13
CA GLU A 108 -9.32 -3.84 0.42
C GLU A 108 -8.59 -3.65 -0.93
N PRO A 109 -8.61 -4.63 -1.85
CA PRO A 109 -7.81 -4.59 -3.08
C PRO A 109 -8.16 -3.40 -3.99
N GLY A 110 -9.43 -2.97 -4.03
CA GLY A 110 -9.82 -1.78 -4.79
C GLY A 110 -9.23 -0.49 -4.20
N TRP A 111 -9.27 -0.33 -2.88
CA TRP A 111 -8.62 0.81 -2.22
C TRP A 111 -7.10 0.77 -2.34
N PHE A 112 -6.49 -0.43 -2.28
CA PHE A 112 -5.07 -0.60 -2.55
C PHE A 112 -4.71 -0.09 -3.95
N GLN A 113 -5.52 -0.41 -4.97
CA GLN A 113 -5.32 0.11 -6.31
C GLN A 113 -5.49 1.62 -6.38
N VAL A 114 -6.45 2.22 -5.66
CA VAL A 114 -6.62 3.68 -5.64
C VAL A 114 -5.34 4.37 -5.18
N VAL A 115 -4.73 3.93 -4.08
CA VAL A 115 -3.58 4.65 -3.49
C VAL A 115 -2.24 4.37 -4.20
N PHE A 116 -2.14 3.30 -5.00
CA PHE A 116 -0.89 2.95 -5.70
C PHE A 116 -0.93 3.09 -7.22
N PHE A 117 -2.12 3.03 -7.83
CA PHE A 117 -2.29 3.03 -9.28
C PHE A 117 -3.39 3.97 -9.78
N GLY A 118 -4.08 4.68 -8.88
CA GLY A 118 -5.14 5.63 -9.23
C GLY A 118 -4.68 7.08 -9.15
N GLY A 119 -5.42 7.98 -9.79
CA GLY A 119 -5.17 9.41 -9.61
C GLY A 119 -3.87 9.86 -10.28
N ARG A 120 -3.21 10.79 -9.60
CA ARG A 120 -1.81 11.17 -9.88
C ARG A 120 -0.81 10.26 -9.14
N ALA A 121 -1.12 8.97 -9.03
CA ALA A 121 -0.19 7.96 -8.51
C ALA A 121 1.13 8.01 -9.31
N GLY A 122 2.21 8.38 -8.62
CA GLY A 122 3.49 8.70 -9.26
C GLY A 122 4.09 10.04 -8.80
N GLU A 123 3.26 10.94 -8.24
CA GLU A 123 3.72 11.98 -7.30
C GLU A 123 4.08 11.34 -5.96
N ALA A 124 4.99 10.36 -6.03
CA ALA A 124 5.44 9.51 -4.94
C ALA A 124 6.15 10.38 -3.91
N LEU A 125 5.61 10.39 -2.69
CA LEU A 125 6.04 11.22 -1.56
C LEU A 125 5.65 12.70 -1.72
N ALA A 126 4.33 12.95 -1.73
CA ALA A 126 3.78 14.26 -1.42
C ALA A 126 4.45 14.86 -0.15
N THR A 127 4.45 16.18 -0.03
CA THR A 127 4.91 16.86 1.20
C THR A 127 3.68 17.49 1.87
N PRO A 128 3.29 17.04 3.08
CA PRO A 128 3.91 15.97 3.89
C PRO A 128 3.68 14.56 3.31
N PRO A 129 4.56 13.58 3.64
CA PRO A 129 4.43 12.21 3.13
C PRO A 129 3.14 11.56 3.62
N PRO A 130 2.54 10.63 2.86
CA PRO A 130 1.34 9.90 3.27
C PRO A 130 1.51 9.15 4.60
N ALA A 131 0.41 8.97 5.34
CA ALA A 131 0.42 8.36 6.68
C ALA A 131 1.11 6.99 6.77
N PRO A 132 0.94 6.05 5.80
CA PRO A 132 1.62 4.76 5.86
C PRO A 132 3.13 4.86 5.72
N TYR A 133 3.62 5.82 4.93
CA TYR A 133 5.05 6.07 4.81
C TYR A 133 5.62 6.66 6.11
N ARG A 134 4.88 7.56 6.76
CA ARG A 134 5.24 8.08 8.09
C ARG A 134 5.32 6.96 9.13
N ALA A 135 4.33 6.07 9.17
CA ALA A 135 4.33 4.93 10.09
C ALA A 135 5.56 4.02 9.89
N LEU A 136 5.97 3.78 8.64
CA LEU A 136 7.20 3.05 8.32
C LEU A 136 8.45 3.80 8.81
N THR A 137 8.57 5.09 8.53
CA THR A 137 9.73 5.87 8.97
C THR A 137 9.83 5.95 10.49
N ASP A 138 8.71 6.15 11.19
CA ASP A 138 8.64 6.23 12.64
C ASP A 138 9.06 4.89 13.29
N ALA A 139 8.63 3.76 12.72
CA ALA A 139 9.05 2.43 13.18
C ALA A 139 10.57 2.20 12.98
N LEU A 140 11.13 2.67 11.87
CA LEU A 140 12.56 2.60 11.61
C LEU A 140 13.37 3.53 12.52
N ASP A 141 12.86 4.72 12.84
CA ASP A 141 13.49 5.63 13.78
C ASP A 141 13.46 5.08 15.21
N ALA A 142 12.37 4.40 15.61
CA ALA A 142 12.31 3.67 16.87
C ALA A 142 13.40 2.59 16.98
N LEU A 143 13.72 1.88 15.89
CA LEU A 143 14.82 0.91 15.86
C LEU A 143 16.19 1.56 15.99
N VAL A 144 16.39 2.76 15.44
CA VAL A 144 17.64 3.53 15.63
C VAL A 144 17.78 3.94 17.09
N VAL A 145 16.71 4.49 17.70
CA VAL A 145 16.69 4.89 19.11
C VAL A 145 16.89 3.70 20.06
N ALA A 146 16.41 2.51 19.68
CA ALA A 146 16.64 1.27 20.41
C ALA A 146 18.06 0.68 20.22
N GLY A 147 18.89 1.26 19.34
CA GLY A 147 20.22 0.76 19.03
C GLY A 147 20.24 -0.50 18.15
N LEU A 148 19.12 -0.85 17.52
CA LEU A 148 18.99 -2.03 16.67
C LEU A 148 19.34 -1.74 15.21
N LEU A 149 18.99 -0.55 14.71
CA LEU A 149 19.30 -0.10 13.35
C LEU A 149 20.39 0.97 13.37
N SER A 150 21.45 0.81 12.58
CA SER A 150 22.48 1.84 12.46
C SER A 150 21.99 3.04 11.65
N VAL A 151 22.47 4.24 12.02
CA VAL A 151 22.14 5.50 11.33
C VAL A 151 22.50 5.43 9.85
N ASP A 152 23.64 4.83 9.49
CA ASP A 152 24.09 4.68 8.10
C ASP A 152 23.10 3.90 7.22
N ARG A 153 22.33 2.98 7.82
CA ARG A 153 21.37 2.13 7.10
C ARG A 153 19.96 2.67 7.12
N ARG A 154 19.66 3.61 8.02
CA ARG A 154 18.34 4.19 8.18
C ARG A 154 17.82 4.83 6.89
N GLY A 155 18.71 5.42 6.07
CA GLY A 155 18.33 6.08 4.81
C GLY A 155 17.78 5.12 3.74
N SER A 156 18.32 3.90 3.64
CA SER A 156 17.89 2.91 2.63
C SER A 156 16.82 1.94 3.14
N ALA A 157 16.69 1.77 4.45
CA ALA A 157 15.76 0.84 5.06
C ALA A 157 14.29 0.99 4.61
N PRO A 158 13.70 2.20 4.46
CA PRO A 158 12.32 2.33 3.99
C PRO A 158 12.09 1.69 2.62
N TRP A 159 13.03 1.86 1.69
CA TRP A 159 12.91 1.31 0.34
C TRP A 159 13.00 -0.22 0.31
N VAL A 160 13.88 -0.79 1.14
CA VAL A 160 14.03 -2.24 1.27
C VAL A 160 12.76 -2.85 1.88
N CYS A 161 12.27 -2.30 2.98
CA CYS A 161 11.03 -2.72 3.61
C CYS A 161 9.84 -2.60 2.64
N TRP A 162 9.69 -1.44 2.00
CA TRP A 162 8.61 -1.17 1.05
C TRP A 162 8.62 -2.16 -0.10
N SER A 163 9.78 -2.37 -0.74
CA SER A 163 9.91 -3.27 -1.88
C SER A 163 9.46 -4.69 -1.54
N ALA A 164 9.85 -5.19 -0.36
CA ALA A 164 9.47 -6.52 0.09
C ALA A 164 7.95 -6.63 0.33
N VAL A 165 7.36 -5.73 1.13
CA VAL A 165 5.94 -5.84 1.50
C VAL A 165 4.99 -5.47 0.35
N HIS A 166 5.36 -4.50 -0.48
CA HIS A 166 4.60 -4.13 -1.68
C HIS A 166 4.66 -5.24 -2.73
N GLY A 167 5.86 -5.79 -3.00
CA GLY A 167 6.00 -6.93 -3.90
C GLY A 167 5.22 -8.16 -3.41
N PHE A 168 5.24 -8.45 -2.11
CA PHE A 168 4.42 -9.52 -1.54
C PHE A 168 2.92 -9.25 -1.71
N ALA A 169 2.45 -8.03 -1.44
CA ALA A 169 1.06 -7.64 -1.63
C ALA A 169 0.61 -7.83 -3.09
N GLU A 170 1.44 -7.43 -4.07
CA GLU A 170 1.18 -7.65 -5.49
C GLU A 170 1.07 -9.14 -5.85
N LEU A 171 1.96 -9.98 -5.31
CA LEU A 171 1.90 -11.43 -5.52
C LEU A 171 0.59 -12.03 -5.00
N VAL A 172 0.01 -11.46 -3.94
CA VAL A 172 -1.26 -11.90 -3.35
C VAL A 172 -2.47 -11.37 -4.12
N ILE A 173 -2.48 -10.10 -4.54
CA ILE A 173 -3.64 -9.50 -5.20
C ILE A 173 -3.71 -9.93 -6.67
N HIS A 174 -2.58 -9.82 -7.39
CA HIS A 174 -2.53 -9.98 -8.84
C HIS A 174 -1.68 -11.17 -9.29
N GLY A 175 -0.81 -11.68 -8.41
CA GLY A 175 0.15 -12.72 -8.75
C GLY A 175 -0.28 -14.18 -8.47
N PRO A 176 0.70 -15.07 -8.31
CA PRO A 176 0.46 -16.51 -8.14
C PRO A 176 -0.16 -16.86 -6.79
N LEU A 177 0.01 -16.02 -5.75
CA LEU A 177 -0.50 -16.29 -4.41
C LEU A 177 -2.02 -16.04 -4.29
N ARG A 178 -2.68 -15.48 -5.31
CA ARG A 178 -4.13 -15.22 -5.31
C ARG A 178 -5.00 -16.47 -5.09
N THR A 179 -4.48 -17.64 -5.43
CA THR A 179 -5.19 -18.93 -5.32
C THR A 179 -4.79 -19.75 -4.09
N VAL A 180 -3.82 -19.25 -3.32
CA VAL A 180 -3.30 -19.91 -2.13
C VAL A 180 -4.26 -19.68 -0.95
N ALA A 181 -4.37 -20.67 -0.07
CA ALA A 181 -5.25 -20.59 1.09
C ALA A 181 -4.86 -19.42 2.01
N HIS A 182 -5.88 -18.75 2.58
CA HIS A 182 -5.65 -17.53 3.37
C HIS A 182 -4.64 -17.71 4.52
N GLN A 183 -4.71 -18.85 5.22
CA GLN A 183 -3.82 -19.19 6.33
C GLN A 183 -2.37 -19.38 5.87
N GLU A 184 -2.17 -19.96 4.68
CA GLU A 184 -0.83 -20.15 4.13
C GLU A 184 -0.23 -18.81 3.68
N VAL A 185 -1.03 -17.93 3.10
CA VAL A 185 -0.61 -16.55 2.81
C VAL A 185 -0.24 -15.79 4.08
N ASP A 186 -0.96 -15.98 5.19
CA ASP A 186 -0.62 -15.35 6.47
C ASP A 186 0.78 -15.79 6.94
N VAL A 187 1.06 -17.10 6.94
CA VAL A 187 2.39 -17.62 7.31
C VAL A 187 3.49 -17.09 6.37
N LEU A 188 3.22 -17.01 5.06
CA LEU A 188 4.16 -16.46 4.09
C LEU A 188 4.40 -14.95 4.30
N ALA A 189 3.37 -14.20 4.67
CA ALA A 189 3.47 -12.78 4.98
C ALA A 189 4.33 -12.54 6.21
N GLU A 190 4.12 -13.31 7.28
CA GLU A 190 4.96 -13.27 8.47
C GLU A 190 6.42 -13.55 8.14
N ARG A 191 6.69 -14.62 7.39
CA ARG A 191 8.06 -14.95 6.94
C ARG A 191 8.69 -13.84 6.09
N CYS A 192 7.92 -13.22 5.19
CA CYS A 192 8.39 -12.12 4.36
C CYS A 192 8.79 -10.90 5.22
N VAL A 193 7.93 -10.53 6.17
CA VAL A 193 8.16 -9.39 7.08
C VAL A 193 9.35 -9.68 8.01
N ASP A 194 9.39 -10.85 8.63
CA ASP A 194 10.47 -11.22 9.56
C ASP A 194 11.82 -11.31 8.82
N ALA A 195 11.84 -11.80 7.59
CA ALA A 195 13.05 -11.85 6.75
C ALA A 195 13.57 -10.46 6.37
N VAL A 196 12.69 -9.53 5.99
CA VAL A 196 13.13 -8.17 5.64
C VAL A 196 13.59 -7.40 6.87
N ILE A 197 12.95 -7.58 8.03
CA ILE A 197 13.42 -7.01 9.30
C ILE A 197 14.81 -7.53 9.63
N ALA A 198 15.02 -8.86 9.59
CA ALA A 198 16.33 -9.45 9.83
C ALA A 198 17.40 -8.91 8.86
N GLY A 199 17.07 -8.82 7.57
CA GLY A 199 17.97 -8.28 6.54
C GLY A 199 18.34 -6.81 6.77
N VAL A 200 17.36 -5.97 7.15
CA VAL A 200 17.56 -4.54 7.46
C VAL A 200 18.37 -4.32 8.73
N LEU A 201 18.41 -5.29 9.65
CA LEU A 201 19.20 -5.23 10.88
C LEU A 201 20.58 -5.90 10.75
N ALA A 202 20.76 -6.84 9.80
CA ALA A 202 21.99 -7.63 9.64
C ALA A 202 23.24 -6.79 9.26
N PRO A 203 24.40 -6.93 9.93
CA PRO A 203 25.60 -6.17 9.61
C PRO A 203 26.05 -6.35 8.14
N VAL A 204 26.57 -5.29 7.51
CA VAL A 204 27.05 -5.30 6.11
C VAL A 204 28.13 -6.39 5.87
N ALA A 205 28.93 -6.69 6.89
CA ALA A 205 29.95 -7.75 6.83
C ALA A 205 29.35 -9.16 6.60
N SER A 206 28.14 -9.41 7.07
CA SER A 206 27.44 -10.70 6.92
C SER A 206 26.81 -10.89 5.53
N MET A 207 26.65 -9.82 4.74
CA MET A 207 25.93 -9.87 3.45
C MET A 207 26.87 -10.03 2.24
N ARG A 208 28.15 -9.65 2.37
CA ARG A 208 29.18 -9.79 1.31
C ARG A 208 29.77 -11.21 1.22
N GLN A 209 29.54 -12.07 2.21
CA GLN A 209 30.11 -13.42 2.24
C GLN A 209 29.26 -14.48 1.53
N SER A 210 28.08 -14.10 0.99
CA SER A 210 27.06 -15.06 0.56
C SER A 210 26.73 -15.05 -0.94
N VAL A 211 27.46 -14.29 -1.76
CA VAL A 211 27.28 -14.32 -3.23
C VAL A 211 28.41 -15.17 -3.84
N PRO A 212 28.17 -16.43 -4.24
CA PRO A 212 29.09 -17.10 -5.14
C PRO A 212 29.12 -16.31 -6.45
N ALA A 213 30.33 -15.97 -6.90
CA ALA A 213 30.56 -15.24 -8.13
C ALA A 213 30.26 -16.10 -9.37
N THR A 214 29.01 -16.54 -9.59
CA THR A 214 28.55 -17.01 -10.91
C THR A 214 27.02 -17.11 -10.96
N LEU A 215 26.37 -16.08 -11.47
CA LEU A 215 25.09 -16.22 -12.17
C LEU A 215 25.23 -15.47 -13.49
N ASP A 216 25.95 -16.10 -14.42
CA ASP A 216 26.00 -15.70 -15.81
C ASP A 216 24.74 -16.26 -16.51
N VAL A 217 23.62 -15.57 -16.31
CA VAL A 217 22.36 -15.89 -16.99
C VAL A 217 22.23 -14.97 -18.19
N GLN A 218 22.82 -15.37 -19.33
CA GLN A 218 22.27 -15.12 -20.68
C GLN A 218 23.15 -15.71 -21.79
N ARG A 219 22.68 -16.78 -22.42
CA ARG A 219 22.36 -16.83 -23.87
C ARG A 219 21.98 -18.25 -24.30
N SER A 220 20.68 -18.53 -24.31
CA SER A 220 20.14 -19.43 -25.33
C SER A 220 18.67 -19.10 -25.58
N ALA A 221 18.44 -18.20 -26.53
CA ALA A 221 17.19 -18.13 -27.26
C ALA A 221 17.55 -18.21 -28.74
N ARG A 222 17.31 -19.39 -29.33
CA ARG A 222 17.27 -19.60 -30.78
C ARG A 222 16.24 -18.64 -31.38
N ALA A 223 16.65 -17.82 -32.34
CA ALA A 223 15.72 -17.20 -33.28
C ALA A 223 15.38 -18.21 -34.40
N PRO A 224 14.13 -18.25 -34.92
CA PRO A 224 13.77 -19.12 -36.03
C PRO A 224 14.33 -18.59 -37.35
N ALA A 225 14.72 -19.50 -38.24
CA ALA A 225 15.23 -19.19 -39.58
C ALA A 225 14.15 -18.53 -40.45
N MET A 226 14.52 -17.45 -41.15
CA MET A 226 13.74 -16.86 -42.24
C MET A 226 14.00 -17.63 -43.55
N PRO A 227 12.99 -17.86 -44.40
CA PRO A 227 13.19 -18.52 -45.70
C PRO A 227 13.81 -17.55 -46.72
N PRO A 228 14.47 -18.07 -47.79
CA PRO A 228 15.12 -17.24 -48.79
C PRO A 228 14.09 -16.56 -49.71
N SER A 229 14.34 -15.29 -50.02
CA SER A 229 13.60 -14.52 -51.01
C SER A 229 14.16 -14.77 -52.42
N GLU A 230 13.30 -15.21 -53.34
CA GLU A 230 13.55 -15.22 -54.79
C GLU A 230 13.68 -13.78 -55.33
N LYS A 231 14.77 -13.51 -56.06
CA LYS A 231 14.80 -12.96 -57.43
C LYS A 231 16.22 -12.94 -57.97
#